data_AF-A0A653AAD2-F1
#
_entry.id   AF-A0A653AAD2-F1
#
_cell.length_a   1.000
_cell.length_b   1.000
_cell.length_c   1.000
_cell.angle_alpha   90.00
_cell.angle_beta   90.00
_cell.angle_gamma   90.00
#
_symmetry.space_group_name_H-M   'P 1'
#
loop_
_entity.id
_entity.type
_entity.pdbx_description
1 polymer ?
#
loop_
_entity_poly.entity_id
_entity_poly.type
_entity_poly.pdbx_seq_one_letter_code
_entity_poly.pdbx_strand_id
1 'polypeptide(L)'
;MKENIGKQVDSWIHAEEIPPPASLKPASKWDGLYPEDEEELEAYWDFIHWAMSQEHAVLLSIPKPENEYDFWDVELDEFGNNVSAFNTVDFERMYPHGLNKYAYRLKKIFEKVNDMALLHSCISNDEGKKNTHERFKNLVENEFRDRAAMLLETLRQYGVWVDKARIFREIAALNGRIRKCNQIWQEHAYQG
;
A
#
# COMPACT_ATOMS: atom_id res chain seq x y z
N MET A 1 -8.07 -19.40 14.61
CA MET A 1 -8.82 -20.61 15.01
C MET A 1 -8.12 -21.92 14.61
N LYS A 2 -7.37 -21.99 13.48
CA LYS A 2 -6.57 -23.17 13.10
C LYS A 2 -5.38 -23.48 14.02
N GLU A 3 -4.71 -22.47 14.57
CA GLU A 3 -3.56 -22.64 15.49
C GLU A 3 -3.93 -23.35 16.81
N ASN A 4 -5.19 -23.27 17.22
CA ASN A 4 -5.62 -23.87 18.49
C ASN A 4 -5.89 -25.38 18.36
N ILE A 5 -6.23 -25.83 17.15
CA ILE A 5 -6.47 -27.26 16.87
C ILE A 5 -5.15 -28.02 16.91
N GLY A 6 -4.07 -27.46 16.34
CA GLY A 6 -2.74 -28.11 16.35
C GLY A 6 -2.23 -28.37 17.76
N LYS A 7 -2.27 -27.36 18.63
CA LYS A 7 -1.88 -27.51 20.05
C LYS A 7 -2.75 -28.50 20.82
N GLN A 8 -4.03 -28.59 20.46
CA GLN A 8 -4.97 -29.51 21.09
C GLN A 8 -4.73 -30.96 20.63
N VAL A 9 -4.40 -31.17 19.35
CA VAL A 9 -4.03 -32.49 18.81
C VAL A 9 -2.67 -32.95 19.36
N ASP A 10 -1.68 -32.06 19.44
CA ASP A 10 -0.37 -32.39 20.02
C ASP A 10 -0.49 -32.78 21.51
N SER A 11 -1.44 -32.21 22.24
CA SER A 11 -1.70 -32.57 23.65
C SER A 11 -2.34 -33.94 23.83
N TRP A 12 -2.86 -34.55 22.76
CA TRP A 12 -3.45 -35.89 22.79
C TRP A 12 -2.44 -36.99 22.50
N ILE A 13 -1.25 -36.64 22.00
CA ILE A 13 -0.21 -37.60 21.66
C ILE A 13 0.81 -37.60 22.79
N HIS A 14 0.66 -38.53 23.73
CA HIS A 14 1.70 -38.74 24.73
C HIS A 14 2.95 -39.31 24.04
N ALA A 15 4.13 -38.75 24.33
CA ALA A 15 5.39 -39.18 23.72
C ALA A 15 5.69 -40.68 23.91
N GLU A 16 5.09 -41.30 24.93
CA GLU A 16 5.18 -42.73 25.24
C GLU A 16 4.30 -43.63 24.34
N GLU A 17 3.29 -43.06 23.66
CA GLU A 17 2.41 -43.77 22.72
C GLU A 17 2.95 -43.75 21.28
N ILE A 18 3.98 -42.94 21.01
CA ILE A 18 4.63 -42.90 19.71
C ILE A 18 5.56 -44.12 19.62
N PRO A 19 5.34 -45.05 18.67
CA PRO A 19 6.29 -46.12 18.47
C PRO A 19 7.68 -45.52 18.18
N PRO A 20 8.76 -46.04 18.77
CA PRO A 20 10.09 -45.52 18.54
C PRO A 20 10.33 -45.44 17.03
N PRO A 21 10.72 -44.27 16.50
CA PRO A 21 10.91 -44.11 15.08
C PRO A 21 11.91 -45.16 14.62
N ALA A 22 11.60 -45.83 13.50
CA ALA A 22 12.54 -46.76 12.89
C ALA A 22 13.87 -46.01 12.71
N SER A 23 14.92 -46.46 13.41
CA SER A 23 16.24 -45.81 13.43
C SER A 23 16.98 -45.89 12.09
N LEU A 24 16.28 -46.29 11.03
CA LEU A 24 16.79 -46.42 9.68
C LEU A 24 16.36 -45.17 8.91
N LYS A 25 17.30 -44.23 8.74
CA LYS A 25 17.14 -43.17 7.76
C LYS A 25 17.02 -43.82 6.37
N PRO A 26 16.07 -43.40 5.53
CA PRO A 26 16.03 -43.86 4.15
C PRO A 26 17.33 -43.44 3.46
N ALA A 27 18.14 -44.42 3.06
CA ALA A 27 19.39 -44.15 2.36
C ALA A 27 19.05 -43.55 0.98
N SER A 28 19.32 -42.27 0.80
CA SER A 28 19.27 -41.63 -0.50
C SER A 28 20.56 -41.95 -1.25
N LYS A 29 20.47 -42.20 -2.56
CA LYS A 29 21.64 -42.33 -3.42
C LYS A 29 22.55 -41.08 -3.43
N TRP A 30 22.05 -39.98 -2.88
CA TRP A 30 22.71 -38.68 -2.82
C TRP A 30 23.29 -38.33 -1.44
N ASP A 31 23.08 -39.15 -0.41
CA ASP A 31 23.51 -38.84 0.97
C ASP A 31 25.04 -38.73 1.10
N GLY A 32 25.81 -39.35 0.21
CA GLY A 32 27.27 -39.23 0.16
C GLY A 32 27.80 -38.15 -0.78
N LEU A 33 26.93 -37.33 -1.39
CA LEU A 33 27.34 -36.24 -2.29
C LEU A 33 27.34 -34.87 -1.61
N TYR A 34 26.70 -34.73 -0.45
CA TYR A 34 26.69 -33.47 0.28
C TYR A 34 27.90 -33.39 1.21
N PRO A 35 28.58 -32.23 1.29
CA PRO A 35 29.62 -32.01 2.28
C PRO A 35 29.07 -32.23 3.70
N GLU A 36 29.85 -32.89 4.56
CA GLU A 36 29.47 -33.10 5.97
C GLU A 36 29.79 -31.89 6.84
N ASP A 37 30.73 -31.05 6.40
CA ASP A 37 31.13 -29.82 7.06
C ASP A 37 30.16 -28.67 6.76
N GLU A 38 29.83 -27.88 7.77
CA GLU A 38 28.80 -26.83 7.68
C GLU A 38 29.25 -25.67 6.78
N GLU A 39 30.55 -25.35 6.81
CA GLU A 39 31.16 -24.31 5.97
C GLU A 39 31.20 -24.74 4.49
N GLU A 40 31.56 -26.00 4.21
CA GLU A 40 31.52 -26.55 2.86
C GLU A 40 30.08 -26.69 2.33
N LEU A 41 29.11 -26.98 3.20
CA LEU A 41 27.71 -27.04 2.85
C LEU A 41 27.15 -25.67 2.45
N GLU A 42 27.52 -24.62 3.20
CA GLU A 42 27.15 -23.24 2.87
C GLU A 42 27.77 -22.82 1.52
N ALA A 43 29.07 -23.08 1.32
CA ALA A 43 29.75 -22.81 0.05
C ALA A 43 29.15 -23.58 -1.13
N TYR A 44 28.70 -24.83 -0.91
CA TYR A 44 27.99 -25.62 -1.89
C TYR A 44 26.65 -24.98 -2.29
N TRP A 45 25.85 -24.57 -1.31
CA TRP A 45 24.57 -23.91 -1.59
C TRP A 45 24.75 -22.54 -2.25
N ASP A 46 25.76 -21.78 -1.85
CA ASP A 46 26.14 -20.52 -2.51
C ASP A 46 26.51 -20.75 -3.97
N PHE A 47 27.29 -21.79 -4.26
CA PHE A 47 27.65 -22.16 -5.62
C PHE A 47 26.41 -22.56 -6.45
N ILE A 48 25.51 -23.38 -5.89
CA ILE A 48 24.28 -23.77 -6.57
C ILE A 48 23.39 -22.55 -6.83
N HIS A 49 23.21 -21.68 -5.83
CA HIS A 49 22.45 -20.44 -5.98
C HIS A 49 23.06 -19.52 -7.05
N TRP A 50 24.39 -19.36 -7.04
CA TRP A 50 25.11 -18.58 -8.05
C TRP A 50 24.94 -19.17 -9.45
N ALA A 51 25.10 -20.50 -9.62
CA ALA A 51 24.98 -21.18 -10.90
C ALA A 51 23.54 -21.08 -11.46
N MET A 52 22.52 -21.27 -10.61
CA MET A 52 21.11 -21.17 -10.98
C MET A 52 20.68 -19.73 -11.27
N SER A 53 21.33 -18.73 -10.67
CA SER A 53 21.03 -17.32 -10.89
C SER A 53 21.75 -16.70 -12.09
N GLN A 54 22.72 -17.38 -12.70
CA GLN A 54 23.44 -16.88 -13.89
C GLN A 54 22.49 -16.52 -15.04
N GLU A 55 21.50 -17.37 -15.33
CA GLU A 55 20.53 -17.12 -16.40
C GLU A 55 19.65 -15.88 -16.14
N HIS A 56 19.47 -15.54 -14.86
CA HIS A 56 18.66 -14.41 -14.42
C HIS A 56 19.50 -13.20 -13.95
N ALA A 57 20.83 -13.26 -14.08
CA ALA A 57 21.74 -12.24 -13.56
C ALA A 57 21.44 -10.84 -14.13
N VAL A 58 21.02 -10.76 -15.40
CA VAL A 58 20.62 -9.50 -16.04
C VAL A 58 19.30 -8.96 -15.49
N LEU A 59 18.36 -9.82 -15.09
CA LEU A 59 17.10 -9.40 -14.48
C LEU A 59 17.33 -8.92 -13.04
N LEU A 60 18.21 -9.60 -12.31
CA LEU A 60 18.58 -9.26 -10.94
C LEU A 60 19.45 -7.99 -10.83
N SER A 61 20.09 -7.55 -11.92
CA SER A 61 20.87 -6.31 -11.97
C SER A 61 20.03 -5.06 -12.23
N ILE A 62 18.76 -5.23 -12.63
CA ILE A 62 17.83 -4.12 -12.78
C ILE A 62 17.52 -3.56 -11.38
N PRO A 63 17.81 -2.27 -11.11
CA PRO A 63 17.49 -1.68 -9.82
C PRO A 63 15.98 -1.73 -9.62
N LYS A 64 15.57 -2.47 -8.59
CA LYS A 64 14.17 -2.54 -8.18
C LYS A 64 13.75 -1.14 -7.70
N PRO A 65 12.66 -0.54 -8.24
CA PRO A 65 12.18 0.73 -7.72
C PRO A 65 11.85 0.57 -6.23
N GLU A 66 12.16 1.58 -5.42
CA GLU A 66 11.72 1.68 -4.01
C GLU A 66 10.20 1.91 -3.90
N ASN A 67 9.41 1.32 -4.79
CA ASN A 67 7.97 1.27 -4.59
C ASN A 67 7.70 0.34 -3.41
N GLU A 68 6.93 0.80 -2.44
CA GLU A 68 6.29 -0.03 -1.40
C GLU A 68 5.43 -1.18 -1.98
N TYR A 69 5.26 -1.22 -3.30
CA TYR A 69 4.38 -2.12 -4.01
C TYR A 69 5.13 -2.84 -5.13
N ASP A 70 5.33 -4.13 -4.88
CA ASP A 70 6.06 -5.09 -5.71
C ASP A 70 5.15 -5.68 -6.79
N PHE A 71 4.58 -4.86 -7.67
CA PHE A 71 3.57 -5.35 -8.62
C PHE A 71 3.74 -4.85 -10.06
N TRP A 72 3.39 -5.77 -10.96
CA TRP A 72 3.38 -5.67 -12.41
C TRP A 72 2.25 -4.77 -12.91
N ASP A 73 2.46 -4.10 -14.05
CA ASP A 73 1.46 -3.29 -14.72
C ASP A 73 0.18 -4.11 -15.00
N VAL A 74 -0.98 -3.50 -14.78
CA VAL A 74 -2.29 -4.15 -14.91
C VAL A 74 -2.52 -4.54 -16.38
N GLU A 75 -2.56 -5.84 -16.66
CA GLU A 75 -3.07 -6.36 -17.94
C GLU A 75 -4.60 -6.18 -17.97
N LEU A 76 -5.05 -5.26 -18.83
CA LEU A 76 -6.45 -5.01 -19.12
C LEU A 76 -6.84 -5.73 -20.41
N ASP A 77 -8.02 -6.34 -20.45
CA ASP A 77 -8.59 -6.85 -21.70
C ASP A 77 -9.06 -5.71 -22.63
N GLU A 78 -9.50 -6.06 -23.84
CA GLU A 78 -10.00 -5.13 -24.85
C GLU A 78 -11.25 -4.33 -24.39
N PHE A 79 -11.89 -4.73 -23.29
CA PHE A 79 -13.04 -4.08 -22.69
C PHE A 79 -12.68 -3.31 -21.40
N GLY A 80 -11.39 -3.27 -21.03
CA GLY A 80 -10.89 -2.59 -19.83
C GLY A 80 -11.10 -3.37 -18.53
N ASN A 81 -11.39 -4.67 -18.59
CA ASN A 81 -11.48 -5.53 -17.41
C ASN A 81 -10.10 -6.09 -17.06
N ASN A 82 -9.78 -6.10 -15.77
CA ASN A 82 -8.56 -6.70 -15.24
C ASN A 82 -8.65 -8.22 -15.38
N VAL A 83 -7.77 -8.80 -16.19
CA VAL A 83 -7.71 -10.25 -16.46
C VAL A 83 -6.73 -10.99 -15.55
N SER A 84 -6.02 -10.27 -14.67
CA SER A 84 -5.12 -10.91 -13.71
C SER A 84 -5.89 -11.66 -12.63
N ALA A 85 -5.79 -12.99 -12.67
CA ALA A 85 -6.30 -13.88 -11.63
C ALA A 85 -5.66 -13.65 -10.24
N PHE A 86 -4.58 -12.87 -10.17
CA PHE A 86 -3.82 -12.61 -8.94
C PHE A 86 -4.21 -11.30 -8.24
N ASN A 87 -4.85 -10.35 -8.95
CA ASN A 87 -5.12 -9.03 -8.38
C ASN A 87 -6.30 -8.99 -7.38
N THR A 88 -7.27 -9.91 -7.47
CA THR A 88 -8.49 -9.87 -6.66
C THR A 88 -8.28 -10.47 -5.27
N VAL A 89 -7.60 -11.62 -5.18
CA VAL A 89 -7.35 -12.31 -3.91
C VAL A 89 -6.37 -11.53 -3.04
N ASP A 90 -5.37 -10.89 -3.64
CA ASP A 90 -4.39 -10.10 -2.89
C ASP A 90 -4.94 -8.73 -2.47
N PHE A 91 -5.85 -8.12 -3.25
CA PHE A 91 -6.63 -6.97 -2.79
C PHE A 91 -7.50 -7.32 -1.57
N GLU A 92 -8.15 -8.47 -1.58
CA GLU A 92 -8.92 -8.97 -0.43
C GLU A 92 -8.03 -9.29 0.77
N ARG A 93 -6.80 -9.78 0.56
CA ARG A 93 -5.81 -9.99 1.64
C ARG A 93 -5.28 -8.69 2.22
N MET A 94 -5.03 -7.68 1.39
CA MET A 94 -4.53 -6.37 1.83
C MET A 94 -5.62 -5.53 2.50
N TYR A 95 -6.87 -5.71 2.07
CA TYR A 95 -8.03 -5.02 2.63
C TYR A 95 -9.08 -6.02 3.12
N PRO A 96 -8.75 -6.84 4.15
CA PRO A 96 -9.61 -7.92 4.62
C PRO A 96 -10.90 -7.41 5.27
N HIS A 97 -10.95 -6.12 5.60
CA HIS A 97 -12.13 -5.44 6.15
C HIS A 97 -12.75 -4.44 5.17
N GLY A 98 -12.37 -4.53 3.89
CA GLY A 98 -12.79 -3.62 2.84
C GLY A 98 -11.94 -2.36 2.73
N LEU A 99 -11.86 -1.81 1.52
CA LEU A 99 -11.13 -0.57 1.25
C LEU A 99 -11.91 0.64 1.80
N ASN A 100 -11.25 1.44 2.63
CA ASN A 100 -11.77 2.74 3.03
C ASN A 100 -11.68 3.74 1.85
N LYS A 101 -12.69 3.70 0.97
CA LYS A 101 -12.79 4.55 -0.23
C LYS A 101 -12.66 6.03 0.10
N TYR A 102 -13.14 6.44 1.27
CA TYR A 102 -13.10 7.83 1.70
C TYR A 102 -11.67 8.29 2.04
N ALA A 103 -10.95 7.50 2.84
CA ALA A 103 -9.55 7.77 3.15
C ALA A 103 -8.68 7.75 1.89
N TYR A 104 -8.92 6.79 0.99
CA TYR A 104 -8.23 6.70 -0.30
C TYR A 104 -8.47 7.94 -1.17
N ARG A 105 -9.72 8.39 -1.31
CA ARG A 105 -10.05 9.63 -2.03
C ARG A 105 -9.30 10.82 -1.45
N LEU A 106 -9.27 10.96 -0.12
CA LEU A 106 -8.53 12.05 0.53
C LEU A 106 -7.02 11.98 0.24
N LYS A 107 -6.42 10.79 0.30
CA LYS A 107 -5.01 10.57 -0.08
C LYS A 107 -4.75 11.06 -1.50
N LYS A 108 -5.58 10.66 -2.47
CA LYS A 108 -5.46 11.10 -3.87
C LYS A 108 -5.63 12.60 -4.08
N ILE A 109 -6.49 13.26 -3.31
CA ILE A 109 -6.61 14.73 -3.35
C ILE A 109 -5.31 15.39 -2.87
N PHE A 110 -4.71 14.89 -1.77
CA PHE A 110 -3.45 15.44 -1.26
C PHE A 110 -2.27 15.21 -2.21
N GLU A 111 -2.18 14.03 -2.82
CA GLU A 111 -1.19 13.75 -3.88
C GLU A 111 -1.34 14.75 -5.03
N LYS A 112 -2.56 14.97 -5.53
CA LYS A 112 -2.81 15.93 -6.61
C LYS A 112 -2.43 17.37 -6.23
N VAL A 113 -2.65 17.77 -4.97
CA VAL A 113 -2.22 19.07 -4.46
C VAL A 113 -0.70 19.17 -4.45
N ASN A 114 0.00 18.12 -4.03
CA ASN A 114 1.45 18.05 -4.07
C ASN A 114 1.99 18.17 -5.50
N ASP A 115 1.42 17.42 -6.44
CA ASP A 115 1.82 17.48 -7.85
C ASP A 115 1.65 18.88 -8.43
N MET A 116 0.54 19.57 -8.12
CA MET A 116 0.34 20.95 -8.56
C MET A 116 1.31 21.94 -7.91
N ALA A 117 1.70 21.70 -6.65
CA ALA A 117 2.69 22.53 -5.96
C ALA A 117 4.09 22.36 -6.58
N LEU A 118 4.48 21.12 -6.90
CA LEU A 118 5.72 20.83 -7.64
C LEU A 118 5.70 21.41 -9.06
N LEU A 119 4.57 21.32 -9.76
CA LEU A 119 4.44 21.97 -11.06
C LEU A 119 4.60 23.49 -10.94
N HIS A 120 4.02 24.10 -9.92
CA HIS A 120 4.15 25.54 -9.67
C HIS A 120 5.60 25.96 -9.42
N SER A 121 6.40 25.15 -8.71
CA SER A 121 7.81 25.46 -8.48
C SER A 121 8.66 25.29 -9.74
N CYS A 122 8.38 24.27 -10.57
CA CYS A 122 9.14 24.00 -11.79
C CYS A 122 8.83 24.96 -12.96
N ILE A 123 7.64 25.54 -13.03
CA ILE A 123 7.25 26.44 -14.13
C ILE A 123 8.07 27.73 -14.05
N SER A 124 8.70 28.16 -15.14
CA SER A 124 9.41 29.46 -15.17
C SER A 124 8.51 30.64 -15.60
N ASN A 125 7.39 30.37 -16.28
CA ASN A 125 6.46 31.40 -16.75
C ASN A 125 5.46 31.82 -15.66
N ASP A 126 5.39 33.11 -15.36
CA ASP A 126 4.49 33.67 -14.35
C ASP A 126 3.00 33.43 -14.63
N GLU A 127 2.59 33.39 -15.90
CA GLU A 127 1.21 33.07 -16.27
C GLU A 127 0.86 31.60 -15.97
N GLY A 128 1.81 30.69 -16.26
CA GLY A 128 1.67 29.28 -15.92
C GLY A 128 1.61 29.04 -14.41
N LYS A 129 2.42 29.77 -13.64
CA LYS A 129 2.37 29.73 -12.17
C LYS A 129 1.01 30.18 -11.64
N LYS A 130 0.51 31.34 -12.11
CA LYS A 130 -0.81 31.86 -11.72
C LYS A 130 -1.93 30.86 -12.04
N ASN A 131 -1.96 30.32 -13.25
CA ASN A 131 -2.96 29.33 -13.66
C ASN A 131 -2.91 28.07 -12.79
N THR A 132 -1.72 27.60 -12.44
CA THR A 132 -1.56 26.40 -11.59
C THR A 132 -2.02 26.67 -10.16
N HIS A 133 -1.74 27.86 -9.64
CA HIS A 133 -2.22 28.30 -8.33
C HIS A 133 -3.74 28.48 -8.29
N GLU A 134 -4.37 29.00 -9.36
CA GLU A 134 -5.83 29.07 -9.46
C GLU A 134 -6.47 27.69 -9.52
N ARG A 135 -5.89 26.75 -10.28
CA ARG A 135 -6.36 25.35 -10.31
C ARG A 135 -6.30 24.70 -8.93
N PHE A 136 -5.25 24.98 -8.16
CA PHE A 136 -5.16 24.54 -6.77
C PHE A 136 -6.30 25.12 -5.91
N LYS A 137 -6.54 26.43 -5.98
CA LYS A 137 -7.64 27.07 -5.26
C LYS A 137 -8.97 26.44 -5.61
N ASN A 138 -9.27 26.31 -6.90
CA ASN A 138 -10.51 25.71 -7.39
C ASN A 138 -10.69 24.27 -6.90
N LEU A 139 -9.62 23.46 -6.84
CA LEU A 139 -9.68 22.10 -6.31
C LEU A 139 -10.07 22.10 -4.82
N VAL A 140 -9.39 22.91 -4.01
CA VAL A 140 -9.65 22.99 -2.56
C VAL A 140 -11.05 23.53 -2.28
N GLU A 141 -11.51 24.48 -3.07
CA GLU A 141 -12.85 25.06 -2.95
C GLU A 141 -13.93 24.03 -3.25
N ASN A 142 -13.86 23.38 -4.41
CA ASN A 142 -14.84 22.38 -4.84
C ASN A 142 -14.90 21.16 -3.90
N GLU A 143 -13.74 20.67 -3.45
CA GLU A 143 -13.68 19.42 -2.65
C GLU A 143 -14.06 19.63 -1.17
N PHE A 144 -13.76 20.81 -0.60
CA PHE A 144 -13.89 21.03 0.83
C PHE A 144 -14.72 22.26 1.20
N ARG A 145 -14.48 23.41 0.56
CA ARG A 145 -15.09 24.69 0.95
C ARG A 145 -16.58 24.71 0.64
N ASP A 146 -16.98 24.27 -0.54
CA ASP A 146 -18.40 24.26 -0.97
C ASP A 146 -19.24 23.33 -0.09
N ARG A 147 -18.67 22.18 0.26
CA ARG A 147 -19.29 21.25 1.21
C ARG A 147 -19.43 21.86 2.60
N ALA A 148 -18.42 22.59 3.08
CA ALA A 148 -18.49 23.29 4.36
C ALA A 148 -19.54 24.41 4.34
N ALA A 149 -19.65 25.14 3.22
CA ALA A 149 -20.65 26.18 3.02
C ALA A 149 -22.08 25.61 3.03
N MET A 150 -22.32 24.51 2.30
CA MET A 150 -23.60 23.80 2.32
C MET A 150 -23.99 23.35 3.74
N LEU A 151 -23.02 22.83 4.51
CA LEU A 151 -23.25 22.44 5.91
C LEU A 151 -23.61 23.63 6.82
N LEU A 152 -23.05 24.82 6.55
CA LEU A 152 -23.40 26.04 7.27
C LEU A 152 -24.79 26.57 6.87
N GLU A 153 -25.14 26.51 5.58
CA GLU A 153 -26.45 26.92 5.09
C GLU A 153 -27.56 26.02 5.64
N THR A 154 -27.37 24.71 5.62
CA THR A 154 -28.32 23.75 6.22
C THR A 154 -28.50 23.99 7.72
N LEU A 155 -27.44 24.36 8.45
CA LEU A 155 -27.55 24.73 9.87
C LEU A 155 -28.33 26.04 10.06
N ARG A 156 -28.19 27.01 9.15
CA ARG A 156 -28.97 28.26 9.18
C ARG A 156 -30.45 28.03 8.89
N GLN A 157 -30.78 27.19 7.91
CA GLN A 157 -32.15 26.93 7.47
C GLN A 157 -32.90 25.96 8.39
N TYR A 158 -32.23 24.92 8.88
CA TYR A 158 -32.85 23.81 9.61
C TYR A 158 -32.29 23.62 11.01
N GLY A 159 -31.62 24.62 11.59
CA GLY A 159 -30.83 24.49 12.81
C GLY A 159 -31.55 23.98 14.07
N VAL A 160 -32.88 23.94 14.10
CA VAL A 160 -33.66 23.34 15.19
C VAL A 160 -33.78 21.81 15.05
N TRP A 161 -33.74 21.29 13.81
CA TRP A 161 -34.00 19.89 13.46
C TRP A 161 -32.74 19.06 13.24
N VAL A 162 -31.57 19.68 13.32
CA VAL A 162 -30.30 19.04 12.95
C VAL A 162 -29.34 19.01 14.13
N ASP A 163 -28.59 17.91 14.25
CA ASP A 163 -27.51 17.77 15.22
C ASP A 163 -26.36 18.74 14.91
N LYS A 164 -26.40 19.90 15.60
CA LYS A 164 -25.40 20.95 15.49
C LYS A 164 -23.99 20.42 15.81
N ALA A 165 -23.86 19.55 16.81
CA ALA A 165 -22.56 19.04 17.26
C ALA A 165 -21.91 18.14 16.20
N ARG A 166 -22.70 17.34 15.47
CA ARG A 166 -22.19 16.57 14.33
C ARG A 166 -21.74 17.48 13.19
N ILE A 167 -22.55 18.46 12.82
CA ILE A 167 -22.21 19.40 11.73
C ILE A 167 -20.94 20.19 12.05
N PHE A 168 -20.80 20.71 13.26
CA PHE A 168 -19.60 21.45 13.65
C PHE A 168 -18.34 20.58 13.61
N ARG A 169 -18.45 19.29 13.99
CA ARG A 169 -17.33 18.34 13.85
C ARG A 169 -16.94 18.12 12.38
N GLU A 170 -17.92 17.97 11.50
CA GLU A 170 -17.65 17.82 10.06
C GLU A 170 -17.04 19.07 9.44
N ILE A 171 -17.52 20.26 9.80
CA ILE A 171 -16.95 21.54 9.36
C ILE A 171 -15.51 21.68 9.87
N ALA A 172 -15.25 21.34 11.13
CA ALA A 172 -13.89 21.35 11.69
C ALA A 172 -12.97 20.39 10.93
N ALA A 173 -13.44 19.20 10.57
CA ALA A 173 -12.68 18.24 9.78
C ALA A 173 -12.37 18.75 8.36
N LEU A 174 -13.34 19.38 7.70
CA LEU A 174 -13.14 20.01 6.38
C LEU A 174 -12.12 21.15 6.46
N ASN A 175 -12.23 22.02 7.46
CA ASN A 175 -11.26 23.09 7.69
C ASN A 175 -9.86 22.58 7.99
N GLY A 176 -9.74 21.47 8.75
CA GLY A 176 -8.46 20.81 8.99
C GLY A 176 -7.81 20.31 7.70
N ARG A 177 -8.61 19.79 6.76
CA ARG A 177 -8.10 19.33 5.44
C ARG A 177 -7.66 20.50 4.57
N ILE A 178 -8.43 21.59 4.55
CA ILE A 178 -8.03 22.82 3.84
C ILE A 178 -6.67 23.32 4.36
N ARG A 179 -6.48 23.34 5.69
CA ARG A 179 -5.18 23.71 6.28
C ARG A 179 -4.06 22.78 5.82
N LYS A 180 -4.30 21.47 5.78
CA LYS A 180 -3.32 20.49 5.28
C LYS A 180 -2.97 20.72 3.81
N CYS A 181 -3.95 20.96 2.93
CA CYS A 181 -3.69 21.30 1.53
C CYS A 181 -2.84 22.56 1.39
N ASN A 182 -3.15 23.60 2.18
CA ASN A 182 -2.37 24.84 2.18
C ASN A 182 -0.95 24.62 2.69
N GLN A 183 -0.75 23.76 3.69
CA GLN A 183 0.56 23.40 4.21
C GLN A 183 1.40 22.71 3.13
N ILE A 184 0.88 21.65 2.50
CA ILE A 184 1.54 20.93 1.40
C ILE A 184 1.92 21.91 0.27
N TRP A 185 1.00 22.80 -0.10
CA TRP A 185 1.27 23.82 -1.11
C TRP A 185 2.43 24.73 -0.71
N GLN A 186 2.46 25.23 0.53
CA GLN A 186 3.52 26.13 1.00
C GLN A 186 4.89 25.44 1.05
N GLU A 187 4.92 24.19 1.49
CA GLU A 187 6.15 23.39 1.55
C GLU A 187 6.74 23.18 0.16
N HIS A 188 5.94 22.74 -0.82
CA HIS A 188 6.48 22.32 -2.11
C HIS A 188 6.49 23.41 -3.20
N ALA A 189 5.63 24.44 -3.12
CA ALA A 189 5.54 25.46 -4.17
C ALA A 189 6.56 26.59 -4.05
N TYR A 190 7.14 26.81 -2.86
CA TYR A 190 8.04 27.94 -2.58
C TYR A 190 9.43 27.55 -2.02
N GLN A 191 9.70 26.27 -1.77
CA GLN A 191 11.04 25.77 -1.36
C GLN A 191 11.93 25.38 -2.56
N GLY A 192 11.66 25.91 -3.76
CA GLY A 192 12.49 25.74 -4.95
C GLY A 192 13.45 26.90 -5.17
#